data_AF-A0A6P0T2N1-F1
#
_entry.id   AF-A0A6P0T2N1-F1
#
_cell.length_a   1.000
_cell.length_b   1.000
_cell.length_c   1.000
_cell.angle_alpha   90.00
_cell.angle_beta   90.00
_cell.angle_gamma   90.00
#
_symmetry.space_group_name_H-M   'P 1'
#
loop_
_entity.id
_entity.type
_entity.pdbx_description
1 polymer ?
#
loop_
_entity_poly.entity_id
_entity_poly.type
_entity_poly.pdbx_seq_one_letter_code
_entity_poly.pdbx_strand_id
1 'polypeptide(L)' 'MTENIPPTPENEGRQPKKSKLLLIGTPKQVRDTINALYSLKYAYPYEWSTPEPTEKPGEVMTTLVRYFYLD' A
#
# COMPACT_ATOMS: atom_id res chain seq x y z
N MET A 1 -10.88 2.55 9.51
CA MET A 1 -11.19 3.99 9.51
C MET A 1 -10.50 4.56 8.27
N THR A 2 -11.27 4.96 7.26
CA THR A 2 -10.71 5.65 6.09
C THR A 2 -10.28 7.03 6.54
N GLU A 3 -8.97 7.28 6.63
CA GLU A 3 -8.44 8.62 6.84
C GLU A 3 -8.92 9.49 5.68
N ASN A 4 -9.92 10.34 5.95
CA ASN A 4 -10.34 11.36 5.02
C ASN A 4 -9.19 12.35 4.91
N ILE A 5 -8.44 12.29 3.81
CA ILE A 5 -7.39 13.26 3.52
C ILE A 5 -8.07 14.64 3.50
N PRO A 6 -7.70 15.56 4.41
CA PRO A 6 -8.38 16.84 4.51
C PRO A 6 -8.18 17.63 3.20
N PRO A 7 -9.24 18.28 2.67
CA PRO A 7 -9.12 19.10 1.48
C PRO A 7 -8.17 20.26 1.75
N THR A 8 -7.11 20.36 0.95
CA THR A 8 -6.26 21.55 0.86
C THR A 8 -6.81 22.49 -0.22
N PRO A 9 -6.47 23.80 -0.21
CA PRO A 9 -6.90 24.75 -1.24
C PRO A 9 -6.56 24.30 -2.68
N GLU A 10 -5.47 23.54 -2.86
CA GLU A 10 -5.09 22.95 -4.15
C GLU A 10 -5.97 21.78 -4.62
N ASN A 11 -6.71 21.13 -3.70
CA ASN A 11 -7.50 19.94 -3.97
C ASN A 11 -9.01 20.15 -3.73
N GLU A 12 -9.46 21.39 -3.51
CA GLU A 12 -10.89 21.71 -3.40
C GLU A 12 -11.63 21.26 -4.67
N GLY A 13 -12.62 20.37 -4.50
CA GLY A 13 -13.42 19.81 -5.60
C GLY A 13 -12.82 18.57 -6.29
N ARG A 14 -11.58 18.16 -5.99
CA ARG A 14 -10.97 16.94 -6.55
C ARG A 14 -11.35 15.71 -5.71
N GLN A 15 -11.69 14.60 -6.37
CA GLN A 15 -11.87 13.32 -5.68
C GLN A 15 -10.55 12.52 -5.71
N PRO A 16 -10.05 12.04 -4.56
CA PRO A 16 -8.83 11.25 -4.55
C PRO A 16 -9.06 9.90 -5.26
N LYS A 17 -8.19 9.56 -6.19
CA LYS A 17 -8.18 8.27 -6.88
C LYS A 17 -7.55 7.22 -5.97
N LYS A 18 -8.27 6.12 -5.76
CA LYS A 18 -7.80 4.98 -4.96
C LYS A 18 -6.89 4.09 -5.81
N SER A 19 -5.70 3.76 -5.29
CA SER A 19 -4.83 2.75 -5.85
C SER A 19 -4.59 1.61 -4.85
N LYS A 20 -4.40 0.40 -5.39
CA LYS A 20 -4.12 -0.81 -4.61
C LYS A 20 -2.87 -1.48 -5.16
N LEU A 21 -1.89 -1.70 -4.30
CA LEU A 21 -0.69 -2.47 -4.62
C LEU A 21 -0.79 -3.83 -3.93
N LEU A 22 -0.59 -4.90 -4.69
CA LEU A 22 -0.59 -6.28 -4.21
C LEU A 22 0.80 -6.85 -4.39
N LEU A 23 1.41 -7.32 -3.29
CA LEU A 23 2.67 -8.06 -3.33
C LEU A 23 2.36 -9.53 -3.09
N ILE A 24 2.94 -10.40 -3.91
CA ILE A 24 2.84 -11.85 -3.82
C ILE A 24 4.26 -12.41 -3.98
N GLY A 25 4.65 -13.32 -3.09
CA GLY A 25 5.93 -14.01 -3.17
C GLY A 25 6.26 -14.74 -1.88
N THR A 26 7.51 -15.19 -1.73
CA THR A 26 7.95 -15.78 -0.46
C THR A 26 7.87 -14.74 0.68
N PRO A 27 7.72 -15.16 1.94
CA PRO A 27 7.73 -14.24 3.09
C PRO A 27 8.94 -13.29 3.10
N LYS A 28 10.11 -13.80 2.70
CA LYS A 28 11.33 -12.99 2.56
C LYS A 28 11.22 -11.94 1.46
N GLN A 29 10.79 -12.33 0.25
CA GLN A 29 10.65 -11.39 -0.87
C GLN A 29 9.63 -10.28 -0.57
N VAL A 30 8.50 -10.64 0.06
CA VAL A 30 7.47 -9.66 0.46
C VAL A 30 8.04 -8.67 1.49
N ARG A 31 8.72 -9.17 2.52
CA ARG A 31 9.33 -8.31 3.55
C ARG A 31 10.44 -7.41 2.97
N ASP A 32 11.29 -7.95 2.12
CA ASP A 32 12.38 -7.18 1.49
C ASP A 32 11.80 -6.08 0.58
N THR A 33 10.71 -6.36 -0.14
CA THR A 33 10.02 -5.38 -0.99
C THR A 33 9.37 -4.28 -0.15
N ILE A 34 8.71 -4.61 0.96
CA ILE A 34 8.17 -3.61 1.90
C ILE A 34 9.29 -2.70 2.42
N ASN A 35 10.43 -3.27 2.82
CA ASN A 35 11.56 -2.49 3.31
C ASN A 35 12.16 -1.58 2.23
N ALA A 36 12.23 -2.04 0.98
CA ALA A 36 12.65 -1.22 -0.15
C ALA A 36 11.69 -0.06 -0.43
N LEU A 37 10.38 -0.30 -0.38
CA LEU A 37 9.39 0.78 -0.54
C LEU A 37 9.42 1.76 0.64
N TYR A 38 9.76 1.28 1.84
CA TYR A 38 9.99 2.15 3.00
C TYR A 38 11.25 3.00 2.86
N SER A 39 12.37 2.45 2.37
CA SER A 39 13.60 3.21 2.18
C SER A 39 13.41 4.32 1.14
N LEU A 40 12.58 4.09 0.12
CA LEU A 40 12.17 5.07 -0.88
C LEU A 40 11.13 6.09 -0.38
N LYS A 41 10.74 6.03 0.91
CA LYS A 41 9.67 6.85 1.51
C LYS A 41 8.32 6.72 0.78
N TYR A 42 8.12 5.63 0.06
CA TYR A 42 6.88 5.34 -0.64
C TYR A 42 5.79 4.87 0.32
N ALA A 43 6.13 3.99 1.27
CA ALA A 43 5.19 3.47 2.26
C ALA A 43 5.87 3.00 3.54
N TYR A 44 5.25 3.27 4.69
CA TYR A 44 5.63 2.69 5.97
C TYR A 44 5.17 1.22 6.07
N PRO A 45 5.95 0.36 6.76
CA PRO A 45 5.60 -1.05 6.91
C PRO A 45 4.22 -1.30 7.55
N TYR A 46 3.77 -0.44 8.46
CA TYR A 46 2.47 -0.58 9.14
C TYR A 46 1.27 -0.22 8.27
N GLU A 47 1.48 0.42 7.10
CA GLU A 47 0.40 0.74 6.16
C GLU A 47 -0.03 -0.47 5.32
N TRP A 48 0.77 -1.54 5.33
CA TRP A 48 0.49 -2.79 4.66
C TRP A 48 -0.44 -3.66 5.49
N SER A 49 -1.30 -4.44 4.83
CA SER A 49 -2.07 -5.48 5.50
C SER A 49 -1.15 -6.57 6.06
N THR A 50 -1.61 -7.28 7.08
CA THR A 50 -0.99 -8.53 7.51
C THR A 50 -0.79 -9.46 6.29
N PRO A 51 0.41 -10.01 6.07
CA PRO A 51 0.63 -10.98 5.02
C PRO A 51 -0.15 -12.26 5.30
N GLU A 52 -0.96 -12.68 4.32
CA GLU A 52 -1.78 -13.89 4.40
C GLU A 52 -1.23 -14.96 3.45
N PRO A 53 -1.31 -16.25 3.79
CA PRO A 53 -0.92 -17.32 2.88
C PRO A 53 -1.79 -17.32 1.62
N THR A 54 -1.20 -17.78 0.52
CA THR A 54 -1.94 -18.04 -0.73
C THR A 54 -2.21 -19.54 -0.88
N GLU A 55 -2.86 -19.93 -1.98
CA GLU A 55 -3.03 -21.34 -2.34
C GLU A 55 -1.69 -22.04 -2.66
N LYS A 56 -0.62 -21.29 -2.95
CA LYS A 56 0.70 -21.83 -3.21
C LYS A 56 1.51 -21.95 -1.91
N PRO A 57 1.99 -23.16 -1.55
CA PRO A 57 2.83 -23.34 -0.38
C PRO A 57 4.09 -22.48 -0.42
N GLY A 58 4.37 -21.79 0.69
CA GLY A 58 5.52 -20.91 0.81
C GLY A 58 5.35 -19.52 0.18
N GLU A 59 4.18 -19.20 -0.37
CA GLU A 59 3.83 -17.89 -0.94
C GLU A 59 2.82 -17.17 -0.03
N VAL A 60 3.08 -15.90 0.25
CA VAL A 60 2.20 -15.00 0.99
C VAL A 60 1.85 -13.79 0.13
N MET A 61 0.74 -13.14 0.46
CA MET A 61 0.29 -11.91 -0.16
C MET A 61 -0.01 -10.82 0.87
N THR A 62 0.27 -9.57 0.50
CA THR A 62 -0.08 -8.39 1.30
C THR A 62 -0.52 -7.25 0.39
N THR A 63 -1.40 -6.39 0.91
CA THR A 63 -1.98 -5.28 0.18
C THR A 63 -1.59 -3.95 0.83
N LEU A 64 -1.29 -2.95 0.01
CA LEU A 64 -1.26 -1.54 0.37
C LEU A 64 -2.37 -0.79 -0.39
N VAL A 65 -3.11 0.07 0.32
CA VAL A 65 -4.12 0.95 -0.28
C VAL A 65 -3.67 2.39 -0.10
N ARG A 66 -3.66 3.17 -1.18
CA ARG A 66 -3.35 4.60 -1.16
C ARG A 66 -4.42 5.40 -1.89
N TYR A 67 -4.50 6.68 -1.54
CA TYR A 67 -5.40 7.66 -2.14
C TYR A 67 -4.53 8.81 -2.66
N PHE A 68 -4.65 9.10 -3.95
CA PHE A 68 -3.85 10.13 -4.61
C PHE A 68 -4.78 11.11 -5.32
N TYR A 69 -4.53 12.40 -5.18
CA TYR A 69 -5.11 13.41 -6.05
C TYR A 69 -4.26 13.48 -7.33
N LEU A 70 -4.49 12.55 -8.24
CA LEU A 70 -3.88 12.59 -9.57
C LEU A 70 -4.80 13.39 -10.49
N ASP A 71 -4.28 14.43 -11.10
CA ASP A 71 -4.91 15.17 -12.20
C ASP A 71 -5.28 14.23 -13.36
#